data_AF-A0AAP0N4B4-F1
#
_entry.id   AF-A0AAP0N4B4-F1
#
_cell.length_a   1.000
_cell.length_b   1.000
_cell.length_c   1.000
_cell.angle_alpha   90.00
_cell.angle_beta   90.00
_cell.angle_gamma   90.00
#
_symmetry.space_group_name_H-M   'P 1'
#
loop_
_entity.id
_entity.type
_entity.pdbx_description
1 polymer ?
#
loop_
_entity_poly.entity_id
_entity_poly.type
_entity_poly.pdbx_seq_one_letter_code
_entity_poly.pdbx_strand_id
1 'polypeptide(L)'
;MGVIKIQYFFIISALVMLSSVLAIKDLEECGKDLSKKCGENIANSIFKNEEACDDCCKELITAGSACHKKLMQVTAPQYPQVNRKKAVAKGVEIWDHCMVVDFRSLI
;
A
#
# COMPACT_ATOMS: atom_id res chain seq x y z
N MET A 1 -30.69 0.66 26.73
CA MET A 1 -30.06 1.30 25.55
C MET A 1 -28.54 1.48 25.63
N GLY A 2 -27.90 1.43 26.81
CA GLY A 2 -26.44 1.61 26.96
C GLY A 2 -25.59 0.35 26.65
N VAL A 3 -26.02 -0.82 27.09
CA VAL A 3 -25.25 -2.08 26.95
C VAL A 3 -25.08 -2.49 25.49
N ILE A 4 -26.11 -2.32 24.67
CA ILE A 4 -26.09 -2.63 23.24
C ILE A 4 -25.09 -1.74 22.50
N LYS A 5 -25.01 -0.44 22.84
CA LYS A 5 -24.04 0.49 22.25
C LYS A 5 -22.60 0.14 22.64
N ILE A 6 -22.38 -0.23 23.90
CA ILE A 6 -21.08 -0.68 24.41
C ILE A 6 -20.63 -1.96 23.71
N GLN A 7 -21.52 -2.95 23.62
CA GLN A 7 -21.24 -4.21 22.94
C GLN A 7 -20.92 -3.99 21.45
N TYR A 8 -21.66 -3.11 20.78
CA TYR A 8 -21.46 -2.79 19.37
C TYR A 8 -20.10 -2.12 19.12
N PHE A 9 -19.67 -1.22 20.01
CA PHE A 9 -18.35 -0.59 19.95
C PHE A 9 -17.21 -1.63 20.04
N PHE A 10 -17.29 -2.58 20.96
CA PHE A 10 -16.30 -3.66 21.10
C PHE A 10 -16.27 -4.60 19.90
N ILE A 11 -17.42 -4.90 19.31
CA ILE A 11 -17.50 -5.74 18.09
C ILE A 11 -16.84 -5.01 16.91
N ILE A 12 -17.14 -3.71 16.72
CA ILE A 12 -16.53 -2.92 15.64
C ILE A 12 -15.01 -2.86 15.81
N SER A 13 -14.51 -2.59 17.02
CA SER A 13 -13.07 -2.50 17.25
C SER A 13 -12.36 -3.83 16.98
N ALA A 14 -12.93 -4.95 17.45
CA ALA A 14 -12.39 -6.29 17.16
C ALA A 14 -12.37 -6.61 15.66
N LEU A 15 -13.43 -6.25 14.93
CA LEU A 15 -13.50 -6.42 13.47
C LEU A 15 -12.43 -5.59 12.73
N VAL A 16 -12.24 -4.33 13.12
CA VAL A 16 -11.20 -3.45 12.55
C VAL A 16 -9.81 -4.02 12.81
N MET A 17 -9.53 -4.48 14.02
CA MET A 17 -8.26 -5.10 14.38
C MET A 17 -8.00 -6.36 13.54
N LEU A 18 -9.00 -7.24 13.39
CA LEU A 18 -8.89 -8.46 12.57
C LEU A 18 -8.62 -8.13 11.09
N SER A 19 -9.34 -7.16 10.52
CA SER A 19 -9.11 -6.74 9.13
C SER A 19 -7.71 -6.17 8.89
N SER A 20 -7.17 -5.44 9.87
CA SER A 20 -5.80 -4.90 9.83
C SER A 20 -4.76 -6.02 9.89
N VAL A 21 -4.95 -7.01 10.76
CA VAL A 21 -4.07 -8.19 10.88
C VAL A 21 -4.05 -9.01 9.58
N LEU A 22 -5.21 -9.24 8.96
CA LEU A 22 -5.28 -9.92 7.66
C LEU A 22 -4.52 -9.14 6.58
N ALA A 23 -4.69 -7.82 6.56
CA ALA A 23 -4.00 -7.00 5.58
C ALA A 23 -2.47 -6.95 5.76
N ILE A 24 -1.97 -7.07 6.99
CA ILE A 24 -0.54 -7.18 7.29
C ILE A 24 0.02 -8.53 6.81
N LYS A 25 -0.70 -9.64 7.05
CA LYS A 25 -0.26 -10.97 6.59
C LYS A 25 -0.14 -11.06 5.07
N ASP A 26 -1.08 -10.46 4.34
CA ASP A 26 -1.01 -10.41 2.88
C ASP A 26 0.17 -9.54 2.39
N LEU A 27 0.57 -8.50 3.15
CA LEU A 27 1.74 -7.68 2.84
C LEU A 27 3.06 -8.37 3.23
N GLU A 28 3.04 -9.28 4.20
CA GLU A 28 4.20 -10.09 4.58
C GLU A 28 4.64 -11.01 3.43
N GLU A 29 3.68 -11.52 2.64
CA GLU A 29 3.98 -12.26 1.42
C GLU A 29 4.66 -11.38 0.36
N CYS A 30 4.21 -10.13 0.23
CA CYS A 30 4.90 -9.12 -0.58
C CYS A 30 6.30 -8.79 -0.04
N GLY A 31 6.50 -8.89 1.27
CA GLY A 31 7.75 -8.60 1.96
C GLY A 31 8.94 -9.48 1.58
N LYS A 32 8.70 -10.58 0.85
CA LYS A 32 9.78 -11.41 0.26
C LYS A 32 10.52 -10.68 -0.85
N ASP A 33 9.79 -9.92 -1.66
CA ASP A 33 10.27 -9.30 -2.88
C ASP A 33 10.21 -7.76 -2.84
N LEU A 34 9.44 -7.18 -1.91
CA LEU A 34 9.34 -5.75 -1.65
C LEU A 34 9.73 -5.45 -0.20
N SER A 35 10.95 -4.95 -0.01
CA SER A 35 11.47 -4.59 1.29
C SER A 35 10.62 -3.51 1.96
N LYS A 36 10.63 -3.46 3.29
CA LYS A 36 9.94 -2.40 4.05
C LYS A 36 10.37 -0.99 3.60
N LYS A 37 11.67 -0.81 3.32
CA LYS A 37 12.23 0.46 2.83
C LYS A 37 11.62 0.85 1.49
N CYS A 38 11.53 -0.09 0.56
CA CYS A 38 10.94 0.18 -0.75
C CYS A 38 9.43 0.33 -0.70
N GLY A 39 8.72 -0.43 0.15
CA GLY A 39 7.31 -0.18 0.43
C GLY A 39 7.05 1.25 0.93
N GLU A 40 7.90 1.78 1.80
CA GLU A 40 7.80 3.17 2.26
C GLU A 40 8.10 4.19 1.16
N ASN A 41 9.13 3.98 0.34
CA ASN A 41 9.43 4.85 -0.79
C ASN A 41 8.28 4.92 -1.81
N ILE A 42 7.73 3.77 -2.20
CA ILE A 42 6.58 3.70 -3.13
C ILE A 42 5.35 4.38 -2.50
N ALA A 43 5.07 4.11 -1.23
CA ALA A 43 3.99 4.79 -0.51
C ALA A 43 4.15 6.32 -0.51
N ASN A 44 5.33 6.83 -0.18
CA ASN A 44 5.58 8.27 -0.20
C ASN A 44 5.44 8.85 -1.61
N SER A 45 5.83 8.11 -2.64
CA SER A 45 5.68 8.55 -4.03
C SER A 45 4.22 8.75 -4.42
N ILE A 46 3.33 7.93 -3.87
CA ILE A 46 1.88 7.99 -4.11
C ILE A 46 1.20 9.05 -3.23
N PHE A 47 1.48 9.06 -1.93
CA PHE A 47 0.72 9.82 -0.94
C PHE A 47 1.35 11.18 -0.58
N LYS A 48 2.65 11.36 -0.84
CA LYS A 48 3.39 12.61 -0.60
C LYS A 48 3.91 13.26 -1.89
N ASN A 49 3.71 12.63 -3.05
CA ASN A 49 4.25 13.04 -4.35
C ASN A 49 5.80 13.13 -4.36
N GLU A 50 6.45 12.26 -3.60
CA GLU A 50 7.90 12.06 -3.70
C GLU A 50 8.24 11.25 -4.97
N GLU A 51 9.52 11.16 -5.30
CA GLU A 51 10.01 10.35 -6.43
C GLU A 51 10.22 8.89 -6.00
N ALA A 52 9.76 7.97 -6.85
CA ALA A 52 10.03 6.53 -6.68
C ALA A 52 11.44 6.26 -7.19
N CYS A 53 12.31 5.66 -6.38
CA CYS A 53 13.67 5.37 -6.82
C CYS A 53 13.72 4.06 -7.63
N ASP A 54 14.65 4.00 -8.59
CA ASP A 54 14.74 2.91 -9.56
C ASP A 54 14.87 1.51 -8.92
N ASP A 55 15.67 1.38 -7.87
CA ASP A 55 15.84 0.09 -7.17
C ASP A 55 14.54 -0.37 -6.51
N CYS A 56 13.79 0.56 -5.91
CA CYS A 56 12.50 0.24 -5.32
C CYS A 56 11.41 -0.02 -6.36
N CYS A 57 11.52 0.56 -7.54
CA CYS A 57 10.69 0.18 -8.68
C CYS A 57 10.94 -1.28 -9.08
N LYS A 58 12.19 -1.75 -9.14
CA LYS A 58 12.51 -3.15 -9.48
C LYS A 58 11.95 -4.14 -8.45
N GLU A 59 12.09 -3.84 -7.17
CA GLU A 59 11.47 -4.63 -6.09
C GLU A 59 9.93 -4.66 -6.24
N LEU A 60 9.31 -3.52 -6.54
CA LEU A 60 7.86 -3.43 -6.75
C LEU A 60 7.39 -4.25 -7.95
N ILE A 61 8.11 -4.22 -9.08
CA ILE A 61 7.77 -5.02 -10.27
C ILE A 61 7.95 -6.52 -9.98
N THR A 62 9.01 -6.89 -9.26
CA THR A 62 9.25 -8.28 -8.84
C THR A 62 8.14 -8.80 -7.94
N ALA A 63 7.72 -8.00 -6.94
CA ALA A 63 6.61 -8.33 -6.05
C ALA A 63 5.23 -8.33 -6.75
N GLY A 64 5.10 -7.59 -7.86
CA GLY A 64 3.95 -7.61 -8.73
C GLY A 64 2.81 -6.64 -8.35
N SER A 65 1.84 -6.53 -9.27
CA SER A 65 0.77 -5.52 -9.19
C SER A 65 -0.21 -5.75 -8.04
N ALA A 66 -0.36 -7.00 -7.60
CA ALA A 66 -1.15 -7.33 -6.42
C ALA A 66 -0.55 -6.70 -5.16
N CYS A 67 0.78 -6.76 -5.01
CA CYS A 67 1.50 -6.16 -3.90
C CYS A 67 1.43 -4.64 -3.91
N HIS A 68 1.57 -4.02 -5.09
CA HIS A 68 1.33 -2.58 -5.25
C HIS A 68 -0.05 -2.15 -4.78
N LYS A 69 -1.10 -2.83 -5.25
CA LYS A 69 -2.49 -2.56 -4.84
C LYS A 69 -2.69 -2.74 -3.34
N LYS A 70 -2.11 -3.80 -2.76
CA LYS A 70 -2.22 -4.08 -1.31
C LYS A 70 -1.52 -2.99 -0.50
N LEU A 71 -0.29 -2.61 -0.88
CA LEU A 71 0.47 -1.52 -0.26
C LEU A 71 -0.34 -0.22 -0.24
N MET A 72 -1.01 0.12 -1.35
CA MET A 72 -1.89 1.29 -1.41
C MET A 72 -3.08 1.16 -0.44
N GLN A 73 -3.73 0.00 -0.37
CA GLN A 73 -4.88 -0.24 0.49
C GLN A 73 -4.54 -0.13 1.98
N VAL A 74 -3.41 -0.69 2.40
CA VAL A 74 -2.98 -0.65 3.82
C VAL A 74 -2.45 0.72 4.23
N THR A 75 -1.89 1.46 3.28
CA THR A 75 -1.28 2.76 3.55
C THR A 75 -2.28 3.90 3.47
N ALA A 76 -3.29 3.83 2.59
CA ALA A 76 -4.26 4.91 2.39
C ALA A 76 -4.94 5.43 3.67
N PRO A 77 -5.32 4.60 4.67
CA PRO A 77 -5.90 5.07 5.93
C PRO A 77 -4.97 5.99 6.74
N GLN A 78 -3.65 5.93 6.51
CA GLN A 78 -2.66 6.79 7.18
C GLN A 78 -2.61 8.20 6.58
N TYR A 79 -3.23 8.40 5.40
CA TYR A 79 -3.25 9.66 4.66
C TYR A 79 -4.69 10.13 4.39
N PRO A 80 -5.52 10.35 5.43
CA PRO A 80 -6.93 10.71 5.26
C PRO A 80 -7.14 12.06 4.53
N GLN A 81 -6.14 12.93 4.53
CA GLN A 81 -6.13 14.20 3.82
C GLN A 81 -5.96 14.06 2.30
N VAL A 82 -5.45 12.92 1.82
CA VAL A 82 -5.22 12.70 0.40
C VAL A 82 -6.50 12.22 -0.26
N ASN A 83 -6.92 12.89 -1.34
CA ASN A 83 -8.09 12.46 -2.09
C ASN A 83 -7.87 11.05 -2.67
N ARG A 84 -8.76 10.10 -2.32
CA ARG A 84 -8.65 8.70 -2.75
C ARG A 84 -8.56 8.51 -4.27
N LYS A 85 -9.32 9.28 -5.07
CA LYS A 85 -9.24 9.17 -6.53
C LYS A 85 -7.88 9.64 -7.05
N LYS A 86 -7.34 10.72 -6.48
CA LYS A 86 -5.98 11.21 -6.80
C LYS A 86 -4.91 10.20 -6.42
N ALA A 87 -4.99 9.60 -5.22
CA ALA A 87 -4.06 8.56 -4.79
C ALA A 87 -4.10 7.32 -5.69
N VAL A 88 -5.29 6.91 -6.14
CA VAL A 88 -5.42 5.81 -7.10
C VAL A 88 -4.77 6.15 -8.43
N ALA A 89 -5.04 7.33 -8.99
CA ALA A 89 -4.43 7.78 -10.24
C ALA A 89 -2.90 7.86 -10.13
N LYS A 90 -2.39 8.40 -9.02
CA LYS A 90 -0.95 8.47 -8.76
C LYS A 90 -0.34 7.08 -8.59
N GLY A 91 -1.05 6.15 -7.96
CA GLY A 91 -0.62 4.75 -7.89
C GLY A 91 -0.47 4.08 -9.26
N VAL A 92 -1.39 4.35 -10.21
CA VAL A 92 -1.26 3.87 -11.60
C VAL A 92 -0.04 4.49 -12.27
N GLU A 93 0.14 5.81 -12.13
CA GLU A 93 1.30 6.54 -12.69
C GLU A 93 2.62 5.96 -12.18
N ILE A 94 2.75 5.72 -10.88
CA ILE A 94 3.95 5.12 -10.28
C ILE A 94 4.18 3.69 -10.78
N TRP A 95 3.13 2.89 -10.94
CA TRP A 95 3.25 1.54 -11.49
C TRP A 95 3.79 1.56 -12.93
N ASP A 96 3.21 2.39 -13.79
CA ASP A 96 3.62 2.51 -15.19
C ASP A 96 5.05 3.04 -15.31
N HIS A 97 5.43 3.99 -14.45
CA HIS A 97 6.81 4.47 -14.34
C HIS A 97 7.77 3.33 -13.97
N CYS A 98 7.46 2.54 -12.94
CA CYS A 98 8.31 1.43 -12.51
C CYS A 98 8.44 0.33 -13.57
N MET A 99 7.39 0.06 -14.36
CA MET A 99 7.47 -0.84 -15.52
C MET A 99 8.52 -0.36 -16.53
N VAL A 100 8.54 0.94 -16.84
CA VAL A 100 9.53 1.53 -17.76
C VAL A 100 10.95 1.43 -17.21
N VAL A 101 11.13 1.68 -15.91
CA VAL A 101 12.44 1.55 -15.22
C VAL A 101 12.96 0.11 -15.29
N ASP A 102 12.10 -0.87 -15.02
CA ASP A 102 12.45 -2.29 -15.07
C ASP A 102 12.84 -2.71 -16.49
N PHE A 103 12.03 -2.37 -17.49
CA PHE A 103 12.36 -2.64 -18.90
C PHE A 103 13.67 -1.99 -19.36
N ARG A 104 13.97 -0.75 -18.93
CA ARG A 104 15.24 -0.08 -19.26
C ARG A 104 16.45 -0.83 -18.68
N SER A 105 16.28 -1.51 -17.55
CA SER A 105 17.38 -2.23 -16.90
C SER A 105 17.72 -3.56 -17.60
N LEU A 106 16.90 -4.00 -18.55
CA LEU A 106 17.05 -5.25 -19.29
C LEU A 106 17.64 -5.07 -20.70
N ILE A 107 17.87 -3.83 -21.14
CA ILE A 107 18.46 -3.46 -22.44
C ILE A 107 19.86 -2.88 -22.27
#